data_AF-A0A2G4R3N5-F1
#
_entry.id   AF-A0A2G4R3N5-F1
#
_cell.length_a   1.000
_cell.length_b   1.000
_cell.length_c   1.000
_cell.angle_alpha   90.00
_cell.angle_beta   90.00
_cell.angle_gamma   90.00
#
_symmetry.space_group_name_H-M   'P 1'
#
loop_
_entity.id
_entity.type
_entity.pdbx_description
1 polymer ?
#
loop_
_entity_poly.entity_id
_entity_poly.type
_entity_poly.pdbx_seq_one_letter_code
_entity_poly.pdbx_strand_id
1 'polypeptide(L)'
;MMRYLIVHGEGNNFVGYITWHRKREKDNSAKFLSRVSEYILVFTKDISKLTFNKTELDKTTLKQYTNLDDVHRGNYRKLVLAEHEGSILETIWIN
;
A
#
# COMPACT_ATOMS: atom_id res chain seq x y z
N MET A 1 19.27 -16.09 -24.91
CA MET A 1 18.95 -14.65 -25.07
C MET A 1 17.50 -14.47 -24.63
N MET A 2 17.26 -14.06 -23.39
CA MET A 2 15.91 -13.94 -22.84
C MET A 2 15.35 -12.58 -23.22
N ARG A 3 14.47 -12.55 -24.23
CA ARG A 3 13.77 -11.33 -24.66
C ARG A 3 12.47 -11.23 -23.87
N TYR A 4 12.42 -10.38 -22.86
CA TYR A 4 11.15 -9.94 -22.30
C TYR A 4 10.63 -8.81 -23.18
N LEU A 5 9.70 -9.13 -24.06
CA LEU A 5 8.92 -8.15 -24.81
C LEU A 5 7.87 -7.60 -23.85
N ILE A 6 8.12 -6.42 -23.26
CA ILE A 6 7.09 -5.69 -22.51
C ILE A 6 6.22 -4.96 -23.53
N VAL A 7 5.16 -5.61 -23.99
CA VAL A 7 4.08 -4.95 -24.74
C VAL A 7 3.10 -4.37 -23.73
N HIS A 8 3.29 -3.13 -23.36
CA HIS A 8 2.16 -2.29 -22.94
C HIS A 8 1.90 -1.35 -24.11
N GLY A 9 0.74 -1.54 -24.76
CA GLY A 9 0.32 -0.71 -25.90
C GLY A 9 0.40 0.77 -25.54
N GLU A 10 0.54 1.62 -26.55
CA GLU A 10 0.96 3.04 -26.56
C GLU A 10 0.26 4.03 -25.57
N GLY A 11 -0.59 3.59 -24.65
CA GLY A 11 -1.30 4.40 -23.65
C GLY A 11 -0.80 4.27 -22.20
N ASN A 12 -1.19 5.23 -21.35
CA ASN A 12 -0.80 5.34 -19.94
C ASN A 12 -1.54 4.33 -19.03
N ASN A 13 -1.22 3.05 -19.18
CA ASN A 13 -1.82 1.93 -18.46
C ASN A 13 -1.01 1.48 -17.22
N PHE A 14 -0.06 2.30 -16.80
CA PHE A 14 0.76 2.05 -15.63
C PHE A 14 -0.05 2.27 -14.35
N VAL A 15 -0.10 1.24 -13.49
CA VAL A 15 -0.84 1.29 -12.23
C VAL A 15 0.08 1.69 -11.08
N GLY A 16 1.29 1.16 -11.06
CA GLY A 16 2.25 1.39 -9.98
C GLY A 16 3.30 0.29 -9.91
N TYR A 17 4.06 0.27 -8.82
CA TYR A 17 5.02 -0.78 -8.54
C TYR A 17 4.93 -1.24 -7.09
N ILE A 18 5.12 -2.54 -6.86
CA ILE A 18 5.25 -3.13 -5.54
C ILE A 18 6.73 -3.28 -5.24
N THR A 19 7.18 -2.76 -4.11
CA THR A 19 8.55 -2.95 -3.64
C THR A 19 8.59 -4.17 -2.71
N TRP A 20 9.29 -5.22 -3.12
CA TRP A 20 9.52 -6.40 -2.30
C TRP A 20 10.92 -6.34 -1.70
N HIS A 21 11.03 -6.29 -0.37
CA HIS A 21 12.32 -6.34 0.32
C HIS A 21 12.79 -7.79 0.58
N ARG A 22 13.92 -8.22 0.00
CA ARG A 22 14.34 -9.64 0.02
C ARG A 22 15.00 -10.12 1.32
N LYS A 23 15.68 -9.23 2.06
CA LYS A 23 16.45 -9.59 3.26
C LYS A 23 15.92 -8.87 4.48
N ARG A 24 15.85 -9.52 5.65
CA ARG A 24 15.52 -8.83 6.91
C ARG A 24 16.69 -8.05 7.49
N GLU A 25 17.92 -8.51 7.27
CA GLU A 25 19.11 -7.91 7.83
C GLU A 25 19.67 -6.77 6.96
N LYS A 26 20.27 -5.78 7.63
CA LYS A 26 21.00 -4.68 6.98
C LYS A 26 22.34 -5.19 6.46
N ASP A 27 22.33 -5.77 5.28
CA ASP A 27 23.54 -5.88 4.49
C ASP A 27 23.50 -4.81 3.40
N ASN A 28 23.83 -3.58 3.78
CA ASN A 28 23.86 -2.44 2.87
C ASN A 28 25.26 -2.27 2.27
N SER A 29 25.62 -3.17 1.37
CA SER A 29 26.88 -3.09 0.61
C SER A 29 26.84 -2.10 -0.56
N ALA A 30 25.80 -1.26 -0.68
CA ALA A 30 25.67 -0.28 -1.77
C ALA A 30 25.33 1.12 -1.24
N LYS A 31 26.22 2.09 -1.45
CA LYS A 31 26.08 3.46 -0.94
C LYS A 31 24.96 4.29 -1.61
N PHE A 32 24.51 3.90 -2.80
CA PHE A 32 23.64 4.74 -3.63
C PHE A 32 22.35 4.07 -4.10
N LEU A 33 22.29 2.72 -4.11
CA LEU A 33 21.10 1.99 -4.56
C LEU A 33 20.98 0.67 -3.81
N SER A 34 19.86 0.47 -3.12
CA SER A 34 19.58 -0.79 -2.44
C SER A 34 19.36 -1.90 -3.48
N ARG A 35 20.29 -2.86 -3.51
CA ARG A 35 20.15 -4.11 -4.28
C ARG A 35 19.28 -5.14 -3.55
N VAL A 36 18.75 -4.80 -2.39
CA VAL A 36 17.98 -5.72 -1.54
C VAL A 36 16.51 -5.77 -1.95
N SER A 37 16.01 -4.70 -2.57
CA SER A 37 14.64 -4.63 -3.03
C SER A 37 14.49 -5.11 -4.47
N GLU A 38 13.39 -5.81 -4.73
CA GLU A 38 12.87 -6.09 -6.06
C GLU A 38 11.63 -5.24 -6.31
N TYR A 39 11.36 -4.95 -7.58
CA TYR A 39 10.22 -4.14 -7.99
C TYR A 39 9.35 -4.95 -8.93
N ILE A 40 8.07 -5.07 -8.60
CA ILE A 40 7.07 -5.70 -9.45
C ILE A 40 6.27 -4.56 -10.09
N LEU A 41 6.41 -4.38 -11.40
CA LEU A 41 5.65 -3.39 -12.14
C LEU A 41 4.24 -3.92 -12.41
N VAL A 42 3.24 -3.08 -12.13
CA VAL A 42 1.83 -3.43 -12.30
C VAL A 42 1.24 -2.56 -13.41
N PHE A 43 0.66 -3.24 -14.39
CA PHE A 43 -0.03 -2.63 -15.51
C PHE A 43 -1.43 -3.22 -15.63
N THR A 44 -2.34 -2.45 -16.23
CA THR A 44 -3.69 -2.88 -16.57
C THR A 44 -3.89 -2.82 -18.08
N LYS A 45 -4.94 -3.47 -18.59
CA LYS A 45 -5.33 -3.35 -19.99
C LYS A 45 -5.97 -1.99 -20.30
N ASP A 46 -6.71 -1.45 -19.33
CA ASP A 46 -7.45 -0.20 -19.45
C ASP A 46 -7.55 0.45 -18.06
N ILE A 47 -6.80 1.52 -17.84
CA ILE A 47 -6.73 2.20 -16.53
C ILE A 47 -8.05 2.88 -16.15
N SER A 48 -8.88 3.27 -17.13
CA SER A 48 -10.16 3.92 -16.87
C SER A 48 -11.18 3.00 -16.20
N LYS A 49 -11.00 1.67 -16.32
CA LYS A 49 -11.86 0.63 -15.75
C LYS A 49 -11.25 -0.05 -14.53
N LEU A 50 -10.07 0.40 -14.09
CA LEU A 50 -9.40 -0.23 -12.96
C LEU A 50 -10.13 0.05 -11.66
N THR A 51 -10.57 -1.01 -10.98
CA THR A 51 -11.17 -0.94 -9.64
C THR A 51 -10.44 -1.89 -8.72
N PHE A 52 -10.00 -1.41 -7.54
CA PHE A 52 -9.46 -2.27 -6.51
C PHE A 52 -10.59 -2.71 -5.57
N ASN A 53 -10.80 -4.02 -5.48
CA ASN A 53 -11.74 -4.57 -4.50
C ASN A 53 -11.18 -4.34 -3.09
N LYS A 54 -11.98 -3.75 -2.21
CA LYS A 54 -11.68 -3.72 -0.78
C LYS A 54 -12.16 -5.03 -0.16
N THR A 55 -11.35 -5.64 0.69
CA THR A 55 -11.82 -6.73 1.54
C THR A 55 -12.75 -6.14 2.60
N GLU A 56 -13.90 -6.79 2.82
CA GLU A 56 -14.81 -6.37 3.88
C GLU A 56 -14.13 -6.51 5.25
N LEU A 57 -14.32 -5.49 6.09
CA LEU A 57 -13.88 -5.56 7.48
C LEU A 57 -14.82 -6.47 8.27
N ASP A 58 -14.24 -7.30 9.14
CA ASP A 58 -14.99 -8.14 10.05
C ASP A 58 -15.79 -7.30 11.06
N LYS A 59 -16.92 -7.85 11.53
CA LYS A 59 -17.82 -7.16 12.48
C LYS A 59 -17.11 -6.75 13.78
N THR A 60 -16.10 -7.50 14.21
CA THR A 60 -15.30 -7.18 15.39
C THR A 60 -14.41 -5.96 15.19
N THR A 61 -13.74 -5.86 14.05
CA THR A 61 -12.95 -4.67 13.67
C THR A 61 -13.84 -3.44 13.44
N LEU A 62 -15.00 -3.60 12.79
CA LEU A 62 -15.94 -2.49 12.55
C LEU A 62 -16.39 -1.79 13.84
N LYS A 63 -16.58 -2.54 14.94
CA LYS A 63 -16.97 -1.97 16.24
C LYS A 63 -15.91 -1.05 16.85
N GLN A 64 -14.67 -1.15 16.40
CA GLN A 64 -13.55 -0.32 16.88
C GLN A 64 -13.49 1.03 16.16
N TYR A 65 -14.26 1.21 15.09
CA TYR A 65 -14.45 2.50 14.43
C TYR A 65 -15.62 3.20 15.09
N THR A 66 -15.36 4.26 15.85
CA THR A 66 -16.38 5.04 16.55
C THR A 66 -16.21 6.52 16.25
N ASN A 67 -17.31 7.19 15.92
CA ASN A 67 -17.36 8.65 15.81
C ASN A 67 -17.88 9.20 17.13
N LEU A 68 -16.98 9.73 17.97
CA LEU A 68 -17.36 10.33 19.26
C LEU A 68 -17.89 11.76 19.11
N ASP A 69 -17.61 12.41 17.98
CA ASP A 69 -17.78 13.86 17.84
C ASP A 69 -18.97 14.26 16.94
N ASP A 70 -19.76 13.32 16.42
CA ASP A 70 -20.98 13.56 15.63
C ASP A 70 -20.87 14.65 14.55
N VAL A 71 -19.71 14.76 13.87
CA VAL A 71 -19.56 15.70 12.75
C VAL A 71 -19.10 15.00 11.49
N HIS A 72 -20.07 14.68 10.63
CA HIS A 72 -20.06 14.61 9.15
C HIS A 72 -18.95 13.84 8.40
N ARG A 73 -17.95 13.24 9.07
CA ARG A 73 -16.76 12.66 8.43
C ARG A 73 -16.69 11.12 8.46
N GLY A 74 -17.68 10.48 9.08
CA GLY A 74 -17.76 9.01 9.19
C GLY A 74 -17.07 8.45 10.44
N ASN A 75 -17.12 7.13 10.62
CA ASN A 75 -16.47 6.48 11.76
C ASN A 75 -14.95 6.41 11.55
N TYR A 76 -14.17 6.61 12.61
CA TYR A 76 -12.72 6.47 12.57
C TYR A 76 -12.22 5.61 13.72
N ARG A 77 -11.01 5.09 13.57
CA ARG A 77 -10.27 4.41 14.63
C ARG A 77 -8.90 5.05 14.79
N LYS A 78 -8.50 5.26 16.04
CA LYS A 78 -7.11 5.62 16.38
C LYS A 78 -6.28 4.35 16.40
N LEU A 79 -5.27 4.27 15.54
CA LEU A 79 -4.26 3.23 15.61
C LEU A 79 -2.98 3.81 16.18
N VAL A 80 -2.34 3.02 17.04
CA VAL A 80 -0.98 3.28 17.51
C VAL A 80 -0.09 2.35 16.72
N LEU A 81 0.81 2.92 15.91
CA LEU A 81 1.90 2.16 15.30
C LEU A 81 2.92 1.85 16.39
N ALA A 82 2.69 0.74 17.09
CA ALA A 82 3.49 0.34 18.23
C ALA A 82 4.76 -0.39 17.77
N GLU A 83 5.75 0.33 17.22
CA GLU A 83 7.09 -0.25 17.03
C GLU A 83 8.28 0.67 17.39
N HIS A 84 8.11 1.94 17.82
CA HIS A 84 9.25 2.74 18.31
C HIS A 84 8.86 3.80 19.37
N GLU A 85 9.81 4.14 20.27
CA GLU A 85 9.75 5.31 21.15
C GLU A 85 9.45 6.57 20.31
N GLY A 86 8.28 7.20 20.56
CA GLY A 86 7.78 8.33 19.78
C GLY A 86 6.56 8.04 18.90
N SER A 87 5.73 7.06 19.28
CA SER A 87 4.57 6.61 18.52
C SER A 87 3.62 7.77 18.14
N ILE A 88 3.38 7.95 16.84
CA ILE A 88 2.45 8.94 16.30
C ILE A 88 1.05 8.32 16.29
N LEU A 89 0.08 9.05 16.82
CA LEU A 89 -1.34 8.67 16.73
C LEU A 89 -1.83 8.89 15.29
N GLU A 90 -2.20 7.81 14.61
CA GLU A 90 -2.84 7.90 13.30
C GLU A 90 -4.35 7.72 13.42
N THR A 91 -5.08 8.53 12.66
CA THR A 91 -6.55 8.45 12.56
C THR A 91 -6.90 7.86 11.21
N ILE A 92 -7.52 6.69 11.22
CA ILE A 92 -7.96 5.99 10.00
C ILE A 92 -9.49 6.08 9.91
N TRP A 93 -9.97 6.59 8.78
CA TRP A 93 -11.39 6.74 8.47
C TRP A 93 -11.91 5.54 7.68
N ILE A 94 -13.16 5.13 7.93
CA ILE A 94 -13.83 4.09 7.15
C ILE A 94 -14.66 4.72 6.04
N ASN A 95 -14.11 4.79 4.81
CA ASN A 95 -14.80 5.16 3.57
C ASN A 95 -14.35 4.23 2.45
#